data_AF-A0A4Y3JKZ5-F1
#
_entry.id   AF-A0A4Y3JKZ5-F1
#
_cell.length_a   1.000
_cell.length_b   1.000
_cell.length_c   1.000
_cell.angle_alpha   90.00
_cell.angle_beta   90.00
_cell.angle_gamma   90.00
#
_symmetry.space_group_name_H-M   'P 1'
#
loop_
_entity.id
_entity.type
_entity.pdbx_description
1 polymer ?
#
loop_
_entity_poly.entity_id
_entity_poly.type
_entity_poly.pdbx_seq_one_letter_code
_entity_poly.pdbx_strand_id
1 'polypeptide(L)' 'MNKLSKQESNVLKETFEKEYGVSTEEVYKAASQGVAIASEAIRKLGFLYKMMLVNGRERNENKRRMLR' A
#
# COMPACT_ATOMS: atom_id res chain seq x y z
N MET A 1 -13.11 9.42 -19.72
CA MET A 1 -13.39 8.57 -18.54
C MET A 1 -14.90 8.48 -18.41
N ASN A 2 -15.49 7.37 -18.86
CA ASN A 2 -16.93 7.18 -18.84
C ASN A 2 -17.36 6.97 -17.38
N LYS A 3 -17.92 8.01 -16.75
CA LYS A 3 -18.56 7.86 -15.46
C LYS A 3 -19.89 7.17 -15.70
N LEU A 4 -20.12 6.08 -14.99
CA LEU A 4 -21.45 5.47 -14.92
C LEU A 4 -22.43 6.50 -14.36
N SER A 5 -23.64 6.50 -14.89
CA SER A 5 -24.75 7.20 -14.25
C SER A 5 -25.00 6.62 -12.86
N LYS A 6 -25.58 7.42 -11.97
CA LYS A 6 -25.92 6.97 -10.61
C LYS A 6 -26.81 5.72 -10.62
N GLN A 7 -27.69 5.62 -11.61
CA GLN A 7 -28.57 4.47 -11.78
C GLN A 7 -27.79 3.21 -12.14
N GLU A 8 -26.88 3.27 -13.12
CA GLU A 8 -26.05 2.13 -13.49
C GLU A 8 -25.16 1.67 -12.34
N SER A 9 -24.61 2.61 -11.56
CA SER A 9 -23.80 2.27 -10.37
C SER A 9 -24.62 1.55 -9.29
N ASN A 10 -25.88 1.95 -9.09
CA ASN A 10 -26.75 1.30 -8.12
C ASN A 10 -27.15 -0.11 -8.58
N VAL A 11 -27.44 -0.29 -9.88
CA VAL A 11 -27.74 -1.62 -10.45
C VAL A 11 -26.55 -2.57 -10.28
N LEU A 12 -25.33 -2.09 -10.53
CA LEU A 12 -24.12 -2.89 -10.33
C LEU A 12 -23.88 -3.21 -8.85
N LYS A 13 -24.11 -2.24 -7.96
CA LYS A 13 -24.03 -2.45 -6.52
C LYS A 13 -24.99 -3.56 -6.09
N GLU A 14 -26.26 -3.46 -6.43
CA GLU A 14 -27.28 -4.46 -6.07
C GLU A 14 -26.97 -5.84 -6.67
N THR A 15 -26.48 -5.88 -7.91
CA THR A 15 -26.10 -7.13 -8.58
C THR A 15 -24.96 -7.81 -7.83
N PHE A 16 -23.91 -7.07 -7.47
CA PHE A 16 -22.80 -7.59 -6.70
C PHE A 16 -23.25 -8.08 -5.31
N GLU A 17 -24.02 -7.28 -4.58
CA GLU A 17 -24.47 -7.65 -3.23
C GLU A 17 -25.36 -8.90 -3.27
N LYS A 18 -26.18 -9.06 -4.31
CA LYS A 18 -27.00 -10.25 -4.53
C LYS A 18 -26.18 -11.48 -4.93
N GLU A 19 -25.20 -11.33 -5.82
CA GLU A 19 -24.38 -12.43 -6.34
C GLU A 19 -23.45 -12.99 -5.27
N TYR A 20 -22.81 -12.13 -4.50
CA TYR A 20 -21.79 -12.51 -3.52
C TYR A 20 -22.33 -12.56 -2.08
N GLY A 21 -23.53 -12.05 -1.84
CA GLY A 21 -24.16 -12.06 -0.51
C GLY A 21 -23.43 -11.19 0.53
N VAL A 22 -22.59 -10.24 0.09
CA VAL A 22 -21.77 -9.36 0.94
C VAL A 22 -21.96 -7.91 0.56
N SER A 23 -21.92 -6.99 1.53
CA SER A 23 -22.07 -5.58 1.24
C SER A 23 -20.85 -5.02 0.53
N THR A 24 -21.08 -4.30 -0.57
CA THR A 24 -20.03 -3.59 -1.31
C THR A 24 -19.28 -2.59 -0.42
N GLU A 25 -19.96 -1.99 0.56
CA GLU A 25 -19.34 -1.04 1.48
C GLU A 25 -18.37 -1.72 2.45
N GLU A 26 -18.72 -2.90 2.96
CA GLU A 26 -17.86 -3.70 3.83
C GLU A 26 -16.63 -4.19 3.07
N VAL A 27 -16.84 -4.68 1.84
CA VAL A 27 -15.74 -5.09 0.94
C VAL A 27 -14.81 -3.90 0.66
N TYR A 28 -15.37 -2.73 0.37
CA TYR A 28 -14.58 -1.52 0.13
C TYR A 28 -13.77 -1.09 1.36
N LYS A 29 -14.38 -1.13 2.55
CA LYS A 29 -13.69 -0.81 3.82
C LYS A 29 -12.54 -1.79 4.08
N ALA A 30 -12.79 -3.09 3.94
CA ALA A 30 -11.78 -4.13 4.14
C ALA A 30 -10.62 -4.01 3.15
N ALA A 31 -10.93 -3.80 1.86
CA ALA A 31 -9.92 -3.57 0.83
C ALA A 31 -9.08 -2.32 1.13
N SER A 32 -9.73 -1.22 1.56
CA SER A 32 -9.05 0.03 1.91
C SER A 32 -8.10 -0.15 3.10
N GLN A 33 -8.51 -0.91 4.13
CA GLN A 33 -7.63 -1.26 5.25
C GLN A 33 -6.43 -2.10 4.80
N GLY A 34 -6.65 -3.08 3.90
CA GLY A 34 -5.57 -3.87 3.31
C GLY A 34 -4.54 -3.01 2.58
N VAL A 35 -5.00 -2.04 1.77
CA VAL A 35 -4.12 -1.09 1.08
C VAL A 35 -3.34 -0.23 2.08
N ALA A 36 -3.97 0.24 3.16
CA ALA A 36 -3.28 1.03 4.19
C ALA A 36 -2.17 0.24 4.87
N ILE A 37 -2.42 -1.02 5.25
CA ILE A 37 -1.44 -1.91 5.87
C ILE A 37 -0.27 -2.17 4.92
N ALA A 38 -0.56 -2.53 3.68
CA ALA A 38 0.46 -2.78 2.67
C ALA A 38 1.32 -1.53 2.41
N SER A 39 0.69 -0.36 2.32
CA SER A 39 1.38 0.92 2.15
C SER A 39 2.30 1.23 3.33
N GLU A 40 1.86 0.97 4.56
CA GLU A 40 2.69 1.16 5.74
C GLU A 40 3.89 0.20 5.76
N ALA A 41 3.68 -1.07 5.41
CA ALA A 41 4.74 -2.06 5.32
C ALA A 41 5.82 -1.65 4.30
N ILE A 42 5.41 -1.22 3.10
CA ILE A 42 6.32 -0.72 2.06
C ILE A 42 7.12 0.48 2.57
N ARG A 43 6.47 1.43 3.25
CA ARG A 43 7.14 2.60 3.83
C ARG A 43 8.20 2.20 4.86
N LYS A 44 7.91 1.24 5.75
CA LYS A 44 8.87 0.73 6.74
C LYS A 44 10.04 0.03 6.07
N LEU A 45 9.80 -0.80 5.05
CA LEU A 45 10.85 -1.46 4.28
C LEU A 45 11.77 -0.46 3.58
N GLY A 46 11.21 0.59 2.96
CA GLY A 46 11.99 1.66 2.35
C GLY A 46 12.89 2.39 3.34
N PHE A 47 12.40 2.65 4.56
CA PHE A 47 13.20 3.26 5.62
C PHE A 47 14.36 2.35 6.06
N LEU A 48 14.10 1.06 6.27
CA LEU A 48 15.14 0.08 6.63
C LEU A 48 16.23 -0.02 5.56
N TYR A 49 15.84 -0.05 4.28
CA TYR A 49 16.79 -0.05 3.18
C TYR A 49 17.67 1.20 3.16
N LYS A 50 17.08 2.38 3.36
CA LYS A 50 17.82 3.64 3.47
C LYS A 50 18.82 3.61 4.62
N MET A 51 18.42 3.12 5.79
CA MET A 51 19.30 3.00 6.96
C MET A 51 20.49 2.06 6.68
N MET A 52 20.25 0.91 6.03
CA MET A 52 21.32 -0.02 5.67
C MET A 52 22.34 0.62 4.72
N LEU A 53 21.89 1.41 3.75
CA LEU A 53 22.78 2.14 2.85
C LEU A 53 23.62 3.20 3.58
N VAL A 54 23.01 3.95 4.50
CA VAL A 54 23.71 4.97 5.31
C VAL A 54 24.77 4.32 6.20
N ASN A 55 24.38 3.29 6.97
CA ASN A 55 25.29 2.57 7.85
C ASN A 55 26.43 1.88 7.06
N GLY A 56 26.12 1.36 5.87
CA GLY A 56 27.12 0.82 4.95
C GLY A 56 28.14 1.87 4.51
N ARG A 57 27.67 3.07 4.15
CA ARG A 57 28.54 4.19 3.76
C ARG A 57 29.45 4.64 4.91
N GLU A 58 28.90 4.83 6.10
CA GLU A 58 29.66 5.26 7.28
C GLU A 58 30.77 4.26 7.63
N ARG A 59 30.47 2.95 7.62
CA ARG A 59 31.48 1.90 7.81
C ARG A 59 32.61 1.98 6.79
N ASN A 60 32.28 2.25 5.52
CA ASN A 60 33.28 2.36 4.45
C ASN A 60 34.14 3.62 4.61
N GLU A 61 33.56 4.75 5.02
CA GLU A 61 34.31 5.97 5.31
C GLU A 61 35.26 5.79 6.50
N ASN A 62 34.81 5.15 7.58
CA ASN A 62 35.66 4.86 8.74
C ASN A 62 36.84 3.96 8.37
N LYS A 63 36.62 2.90 7.58
CA LYS A 63 37.73 2.09 7.05
C LYS A 63 38.72 2.92 6.23
N ARG A 64 38.24 3.82 5.37
CA ARG A 64 39.10 4.74 4.58
C ARG A 64 39.87 5.75 5.44
N ARG A 65 39.40 6.05 6.66
CA ARG A 65 40.12 6.91 7.61
C ARG A 65 41.21 6.14 8.34
N MET A 66 40.97 4.87 8.68
CA MET A 66 41.99 4.03 9.34
C MET A 66 43.15 3.64 8.43
N LEU A 67 42.94 3.65 7.11
CA LEU A 67 43.95 3.33 6.10
C LEU A 67 44.74 4.56 5.61
N ARG A 68 44.46 5.75 6.15
CA ARG A 68 45.17 7.00 5.85
C ARG A 68 46.04 7.38 7.04
#